data_AF-A0AAP9WIR8-F1
#
_entry.id   AF-A0AAP9WIR8-F1
#
_cell.length_a   1.000
_cell.length_b   1.000
_cell.length_c   1.000
_cell.angle_alpha   90.00
_cell.angle_beta   90.00
_cell.angle_gamma   90.00
#
_symmetry.space_group_name_H-M   'P 1'
#
loop_
_entity.id
_entity.type
_entity.pdbx_description
1 polymer ?
#
loop_
_entity_poly.entity_id
_entity_poly.type
_entity_poly.pdbx_seq_one_letter_code
_entity_poly.pdbx_strand_id
1 'polypeptide(L)'
;MIEIQFYNSLSGRKEKFSPSDPNRVTVYSCGPTVYNFAHIGNLRAFLFVDVLRRSLKLLGYGVDMTMNITDIDDKIIRDSIASKKSIIEFTAPWTKAFFEDLKTVSAEILEHYPKATDSIPEMVDIIQKLQKKGLVYEKDESLYFSIQKFQNYGKLSKIDTSGMKTGTRYDTDEYEKEDVRDFVLWKSPKLEGETSWDTLVGTGRPGWHLECSAMIRKVYGSGVDIHTGGVDLLFPHHENEIAQSEGAFPEESFVKTWLHSEHLLVDGQKMSKSKGNFYTLRDLIQQGLDPKAIRFLLISTHYRSKLNFSTDRIAEASANIRKIQNCLDRILELEPDIKADFYFLFSIPFVQTWKKEFEESLADDLNISKALAVVFESVKQINSLLDTNQSDSKQRIEYIQILAYFDRILGVLNFESKKDLLDSEIDSLIEERQIARKNKDFARSDAIRDQLLAQGILIEDTKEGIRWRKK
;
A
#
# COMPACT_ATOMS: atom_id res chain seq x y z
N MET A 1 22.35 4.67 -13.38
CA MET A 1 21.24 4.50 -12.42
C MET A 1 21.76 4.85 -11.04
N ILE A 2 20.94 5.50 -10.22
CA ILE A 2 21.27 5.73 -8.80
C ILE A 2 21.29 4.37 -8.09
N GLU A 3 22.31 4.14 -7.27
CA GLU A 3 22.44 2.89 -6.51
C GLU A 3 21.39 2.85 -5.39
N ILE A 4 20.52 1.84 -5.41
CA ILE A 4 19.49 1.64 -4.39
C ILE A 4 20.08 0.83 -3.22
N GLN A 5 19.70 1.20 -2.01
CA GLN A 5 19.94 0.42 -0.80
C GLN A 5 18.62 0.16 -0.09
N PHE A 6 18.44 -1.05 0.43
CA PHE A 6 17.28 -1.41 1.24
C PHE A 6 17.73 -2.00 2.57
N TYR A 7 16.97 -1.74 3.63
CA TYR A 7 17.11 -2.51 4.86
C TYR A 7 16.53 -3.91 4.65
N ASN A 8 17.39 -4.91 4.61
CA ASN A 8 16.99 -6.30 4.41
C ASN A 8 16.74 -6.96 5.77
N SER A 9 15.49 -7.35 6.04
CA SER A 9 15.14 -8.00 7.32
C SER A 9 15.95 -9.26 7.57
N LEU A 10 16.37 -9.98 6.52
CA LEU A 10 17.20 -11.17 6.65
C LEU A 10 18.60 -10.86 7.20
N SER A 11 19.23 -9.76 6.79
CA SER A 11 20.58 -9.38 7.25
C SER A 11 20.56 -8.44 8.45
N GLY A 12 19.44 -7.75 8.70
CA GLY A 12 19.27 -6.79 9.79
C GLY A 12 19.98 -5.45 9.55
N ARG A 13 20.38 -5.15 8.30
CA ARG A 13 21.10 -3.92 7.92
C ARG A 13 20.69 -3.43 6.53
N LYS A 14 21.08 -2.20 6.19
CA LYS A 14 20.98 -1.69 4.82
C LYS A 14 22.02 -2.36 3.92
N GLU A 15 21.58 -2.82 2.76
CA GLU A 15 22.40 -3.50 1.77
C GLU A 15 22.11 -2.91 0.38
N LYS A 16 23.12 -2.95 -0.49
CA LYS A 16 22.96 -2.56 -1.89
C LYS A 16 21.98 -3.50 -2.57
N PHE A 17 21.01 -2.93 -3.27
CA PHE A 17 20.03 -3.71 -4.02
C PHE A 17 20.62 -4.16 -5.35
N SER A 18 20.67 -5.48 -5.54
CA SER A 18 21.25 -6.12 -6.73
C SER A 18 20.27 -7.18 -7.27
N PRO A 19 19.27 -6.78 -8.08
CA PRO A 19 18.30 -7.72 -8.64
C PRO A 19 18.97 -8.67 -9.65
N SER A 20 18.29 -9.77 -9.97
CA SER A 20 18.71 -10.71 -11.01
C SER A 20 18.76 -10.07 -12.39
N ASP A 21 17.73 -9.26 -12.69
CA ASP A 21 17.60 -8.51 -13.93
C ASP A 21 17.08 -7.10 -13.62
N PRO A 22 17.87 -6.03 -13.83
CA PRO A 22 17.42 -4.66 -13.63
C PRO A 22 16.23 -4.24 -14.52
N ASN A 23 16.02 -4.91 -15.65
CA ASN A 23 14.89 -4.65 -16.55
C ASN A 23 13.62 -5.43 -16.16
N ARG A 24 13.73 -6.37 -15.21
CA ARG A 24 12.62 -7.18 -14.70
C ARG A 24 12.88 -7.58 -13.25
N VAL A 25 12.73 -6.62 -12.35
CA VAL A 25 12.78 -6.85 -10.91
C VAL A 25 11.51 -7.57 -10.47
N THR A 26 11.67 -8.80 -10.00
CA THR A 26 10.56 -9.62 -9.51
C THR A 26 10.24 -9.27 -8.06
N VAL A 27 8.99 -8.91 -7.78
CA VAL A 27 8.53 -8.57 -6.44
C VAL A 27 7.28 -9.35 -6.08
N TYR A 28 7.24 -9.90 -4.88
CA TYR A 28 6.05 -10.53 -4.31
C TYR A 28 5.66 -9.86 -2.99
N SER A 29 4.37 -9.58 -2.84
CA SER A 29 3.79 -8.96 -1.65
C SER A 29 2.64 -9.81 -1.13
N CYS A 30 2.68 -10.20 0.16
CA CYS A 30 1.52 -10.83 0.78
C CYS A 30 0.32 -9.88 0.76
N GLY A 31 -0.78 -10.31 0.14
CA GLY A 31 -2.00 -9.52 -0.03
C GLY A 31 -3.08 -9.79 1.01
N PRO A 32 -4.32 -9.35 0.76
CA PRO A 32 -5.42 -9.44 1.72
C PRO A 32 -6.03 -10.84 1.78
N THR A 33 -6.51 -11.21 2.97
CA THR A 33 -7.54 -12.24 3.14
C THR A 33 -8.92 -11.62 2.87
N VAL A 34 -9.62 -12.10 1.85
CA VAL A 34 -10.84 -11.44 1.31
C VAL A 34 -12.14 -11.94 1.94
N TYR A 35 -12.27 -11.76 3.26
CA TYR A 35 -13.49 -12.09 4.03
C TYR A 35 -14.22 -10.86 4.59
N ASN A 36 -13.60 -9.67 4.50
CA ASN A 36 -14.13 -8.40 4.94
C ASN A 36 -13.40 -7.24 4.23
N PHE A 37 -13.81 -6.00 4.48
CA PHE A 37 -13.05 -4.82 4.07
C PHE A 37 -11.69 -4.77 4.77
N ALA A 38 -10.66 -4.36 4.01
CA ALA A 38 -9.35 -4.04 4.55
C ALA A 38 -9.45 -2.81 5.47
N HIS A 39 -8.72 -2.82 6.58
CA HIS A 39 -8.59 -1.65 7.44
C HIS A 39 -7.41 -0.77 7.01
N ILE A 40 -7.36 0.46 7.53
CA ILE A 40 -6.32 1.43 7.16
C ILE A 40 -4.88 0.98 7.53
N GLY A 41 -4.75 0.00 8.43
CA GLY A 41 -3.48 -0.67 8.71
C GLY A 41 -3.02 -1.57 7.56
N ASN A 42 -3.93 -2.34 6.95
CA ASN A 42 -3.61 -3.07 5.72
C ASN A 42 -3.35 -2.11 4.57
N LEU A 43 -4.17 -1.05 4.46
CA LEU A 43 -4.01 -0.03 3.41
C LEU A 43 -2.63 0.63 3.45
N ARG A 44 -2.09 0.87 4.66
CA ARG A 44 -0.71 1.35 4.82
C ARG A 44 0.31 0.39 4.19
N ALA A 45 0.19 -0.91 4.44
CA ALA A 45 1.09 -1.91 3.87
C ALA A 45 0.97 -1.96 2.34
N PHE A 46 -0.24 -1.88 1.80
CA PHE A 46 -0.45 -1.86 0.34
C PHE A 46 0.07 -0.58 -0.31
N LEU A 47 -0.07 0.58 0.34
CA LEU A 47 0.51 1.83 -0.13
C LEU A 47 2.04 1.86 -0.02
N PHE A 48 2.63 1.15 0.94
CA PHE A 48 4.08 0.91 0.96
C PHE A 48 4.54 0.15 -0.30
N VAL A 49 3.81 -0.89 -0.71
CA VAL A 49 4.09 -1.62 -1.96
C VAL A 49 3.96 -0.70 -3.18
N ASP A 50 2.95 0.17 -3.22
CA ASP A 50 2.78 1.17 -4.28
C ASP A 50 3.95 2.18 -4.31
N VAL A 51 4.43 2.66 -3.16
CA VAL A 51 5.62 3.53 -3.09
C VAL A 51 6.88 2.80 -3.56
N LEU A 52 7.08 1.54 -3.18
CA LEU A 52 8.18 0.71 -3.68
C LEU A 52 8.13 0.60 -5.21
N ARG A 53 6.97 0.24 -5.76
CA ARG A 53 6.73 0.13 -7.20
C ARG A 53 7.07 1.42 -7.94
N ARG A 54 6.47 2.53 -7.50
CA ARG A 54 6.66 3.84 -8.12
C ARG A 54 8.13 4.28 -8.04
N SER A 55 8.80 3.99 -6.92
CA SER A 55 10.22 4.32 -6.74
C SER A 55 11.12 3.49 -7.65
N LEU A 56 10.92 2.18 -7.75
CA LEU A 56 11.71 1.33 -8.66
C LEU A 56 11.58 1.79 -10.12
N LYS A 57 10.34 2.04 -10.58
CA LYS A 57 10.08 2.58 -11.94
C LYS A 57 10.73 3.94 -12.15
N LEU A 58 10.61 4.84 -11.17
CA LEU A 58 11.16 6.19 -11.23
C LEU A 58 12.70 6.17 -11.30
N LEU A 59 13.34 5.24 -10.61
CA LEU A 59 14.80 5.05 -10.57
C LEU A 59 15.35 4.22 -11.74
N GLY A 60 14.49 3.82 -12.69
CA GLY A 60 14.88 3.21 -13.96
C GLY A 60 14.85 1.68 -14.00
N TYR A 61 14.27 1.02 -13.01
CA TYR A 61 14.08 -0.43 -13.01
C TYR A 61 12.78 -0.82 -13.71
N GLY A 62 12.83 -1.89 -14.51
CA GLY A 62 11.62 -2.57 -14.95
C GLY A 62 11.10 -3.46 -13.81
N VAL A 63 9.78 -3.48 -13.61
CA VAL A 63 9.17 -4.19 -12.47
C VAL A 63 8.17 -5.22 -12.97
N ASP A 64 8.17 -6.37 -12.30
CA ASP A 64 7.18 -7.44 -12.46
C ASP A 64 6.72 -7.79 -11.04
N MET A 65 5.54 -7.29 -10.65
CA MET A 65 5.07 -7.31 -9.28
C MET A 65 3.81 -8.15 -9.12
N THR A 66 3.79 -8.91 -8.04
CA THR A 66 2.70 -9.79 -7.66
C THR A 66 2.20 -9.45 -6.26
N MET A 67 0.88 -9.42 -6.07
CA MET A 67 0.26 -9.45 -4.75
C MET A 67 -0.84 -10.50 -4.72
N ASN A 68 -0.74 -11.51 -3.87
CA ASN A 68 -1.76 -12.56 -3.86
C ASN A 68 -3.10 -12.10 -3.30
N ILE A 69 -4.13 -12.90 -3.53
CA ILE A 69 -5.42 -12.82 -2.85
C ILE A 69 -5.61 -14.14 -2.09
N THR A 70 -5.70 -14.08 -0.76
CA THR A 70 -6.05 -15.24 0.06
C THR A 70 -7.57 -15.36 0.09
N ASP A 71 -8.09 -16.21 -0.77
CA ASP A 71 -9.52 -16.51 -0.94
C ASP A 71 -9.94 -17.87 -0.36
N ILE A 72 -9.07 -18.47 0.44
CA ILE A 72 -9.37 -19.57 1.35
C ILE A 72 -8.66 -19.36 2.69
N ASP A 73 -9.40 -19.50 3.79
CA ASP A 73 -8.92 -19.40 5.17
C ASP A 73 -10.02 -19.95 6.10
N ASP A 74 -9.68 -20.29 7.33
CA ASP A 74 -10.62 -20.75 8.36
C ASP A 74 -11.82 -19.77 8.54
N LYS A 75 -11.55 -18.45 8.51
CA LYS A 75 -12.58 -17.39 8.61
C LYS A 75 -13.47 -17.37 7.37
N ILE A 76 -12.90 -17.51 6.18
CA ILE A 76 -13.65 -17.55 4.90
C ILE A 76 -14.58 -18.75 4.87
N ILE A 77 -14.08 -19.93 5.22
CA ILE A 77 -14.84 -21.19 5.23
C ILE A 77 -16.01 -21.09 6.21
N ARG A 78 -15.74 -20.66 7.45
CA ARG A 78 -16.77 -20.52 8.47
C ARG A 78 -17.89 -19.56 8.02
N ASP A 79 -17.51 -18.40 7.48
CA ASP A 79 -18.47 -17.34 7.13
C ASP A 79 -19.19 -17.64 5.80
N SER A 80 -18.56 -18.36 4.86
CA SER A 80 -19.21 -18.81 3.62
C SER A 80 -20.28 -19.87 3.90
N ILE A 81 -19.99 -20.86 4.76
CA ILE A 81 -20.97 -21.86 5.22
C ILE A 81 -22.13 -21.18 5.94
N ALA A 82 -21.84 -20.29 6.89
CA ALA A 82 -22.87 -19.56 7.64
C ALA A 82 -23.79 -18.72 6.73
N SER A 83 -23.24 -18.17 5.65
CA SER A 83 -23.99 -17.39 4.66
C SER A 83 -24.60 -18.21 3.53
N LYS A 84 -24.43 -19.55 3.53
CA LYS A 84 -24.90 -20.48 2.49
C LYS A 84 -24.42 -20.09 1.08
N LYS A 85 -23.16 -19.66 0.97
CA LYS A 85 -22.51 -19.29 -0.29
C LYS A 85 -21.30 -20.17 -0.51
N SER A 86 -20.95 -20.42 -1.78
CA SER A 86 -19.62 -20.95 -2.09
C SER A 86 -18.53 -19.95 -1.66
N ILE A 87 -17.29 -20.42 -1.45
CA ILE A 87 -16.18 -19.52 -1.12
C ILE A 87 -15.93 -18.46 -2.20
N ILE A 88 -16.18 -18.80 -3.47
CA ILE A 88 -16.04 -17.87 -4.61
C ILE A 88 -17.09 -16.76 -4.51
N GLU A 89 -18.36 -17.11 -4.29
CA GLU A 89 -19.45 -16.12 -4.14
C GLU A 89 -19.28 -15.27 -2.88
N PHE A 90 -18.74 -15.86 -1.81
CA PHE A 90 -18.50 -15.16 -0.56
C PHE A 90 -17.36 -14.14 -0.67
N THR A 91 -16.25 -14.50 -1.31
CA THR A 91 -15.03 -13.68 -1.42
C THR A 91 -15.13 -12.61 -2.51
N ALA A 92 -15.88 -12.85 -3.59
CA ALA A 92 -16.03 -11.93 -4.71
C ALA A 92 -16.32 -10.46 -4.35
N PRO A 93 -17.29 -10.13 -3.47
CA PRO A 93 -17.55 -8.74 -3.09
C PRO A 93 -16.38 -8.08 -2.35
N TRP A 94 -15.64 -8.83 -1.53
CA TRP A 94 -14.50 -8.31 -0.76
C TRP A 94 -13.28 -8.08 -1.65
N THR A 95 -13.02 -8.99 -2.59
CA THR A 95 -11.99 -8.80 -3.61
C THR A 95 -12.27 -7.57 -4.45
N LYS A 96 -13.53 -7.39 -4.88
CA LYS A 96 -13.95 -6.19 -5.63
C LYS A 96 -13.72 -4.92 -4.81
N ALA A 97 -14.15 -4.92 -3.54
CA ALA A 97 -13.97 -3.78 -2.65
C ALA A 97 -12.50 -3.42 -2.42
N PHE A 98 -11.62 -4.42 -2.29
CA PHE A 98 -10.18 -4.22 -2.15
C PHE A 98 -9.60 -3.41 -3.32
N PHE A 99 -9.93 -3.79 -4.57
CA PHE A 99 -9.45 -3.05 -5.75
C PHE A 99 -10.08 -1.65 -5.88
N GLU A 100 -11.35 -1.50 -5.51
CA GLU A 100 -12.00 -0.18 -5.46
C GLU A 100 -11.32 0.74 -4.44
N ASP A 101 -10.96 0.21 -3.27
CA ASP A 101 -10.31 0.97 -2.20
C ASP A 101 -8.90 1.40 -2.64
N LEU A 102 -8.11 0.50 -3.25
CA LEU A 102 -6.80 0.82 -3.83
C LEU A 102 -6.90 1.92 -4.89
N LYS A 103 -7.87 1.82 -5.80
CA LYS A 103 -8.12 2.85 -6.82
C LYS A 103 -8.49 4.19 -6.20
N THR A 104 -9.29 4.20 -5.13
CA THR A 104 -9.75 5.41 -4.45
C THR A 104 -8.57 6.19 -3.84
N VAL A 105 -7.52 5.50 -3.41
CA VAL A 105 -6.26 6.11 -2.93
C VAL A 105 -5.14 6.09 -3.97
N SER A 106 -5.47 6.12 -5.26
CA SER A 106 -4.53 6.25 -6.38
C SER A 106 -3.39 5.22 -6.39
N ALA A 107 -3.57 4.02 -5.83
CA ALA A 107 -2.57 2.96 -5.93
C ALA A 107 -2.54 2.36 -7.35
N GLU A 108 -1.36 2.03 -7.85
CA GLU A 108 -1.21 1.35 -9.14
C GLU A 108 -1.66 -0.11 -9.06
N ILE A 109 -2.27 -0.61 -10.15
CA ILE A 109 -2.53 -2.04 -10.33
C ILE A 109 -1.21 -2.74 -10.68
N LEU A 110 -1.00 -3.92 -10.10
CA LEU A 110 0.16 -4.78 -10.33
C LEU A 110 -0.05 -5.73 -11.52
N GLU A 111 1.02 -6.36 -11.97
CA GLU A 111 0.99 -7.31 -13.09
C GLU A 111 0.19 -8.59 -12.73
N HIS A 112 0.26 -9.04 -11.48
CA HIS A 112 -0.31 -10.32 -11.06
C HIS A 112 -1.03 -10.27 -9.71
N TYR A 113 -2.17 -10.96 -9.64
CA TYR A 113 -2.93 -11.21 -8.40
C TYR A 113 -3.38 -12.67 -8.30
N PRO A 114 -2.44 -13.62 -8.11
CA PRO A 114 -2.78 -15.03 -8.00
C PRO A 114 -3.66 -15.28 -6.78
N LYS A 115 -4.59 -16.23 -6.92
CA LYS A 115 -5.47 -16.68 -5.85
C LYS A 115 -4.95 -17.98 -5.26
N ALA A 116 -5.19 -18.17 -3.96
CA ALA A 116 -4.83 -19.38 -3.26
C ALA A 116 -5.59 -20.59 -3.85
N THR A 117 -6.90 -20.47 -4.10
CA THR A 117 -7.71 -21.57 -4.66
C THR A 117 -7.26 -22.02 -6.05
N ASP A 118 -6.61 -21.14 -6.81
CA ASP A 118 -6.14 -21.45 -8.16
C ASP A 118 -4.77 -22.13 -8.16
N SER A 119 -4.09 -22.20 -7.00
CA SER A 119 -2.67 -22.58 -6.89
C SER A 119 -2.46 -23.89 -6.12
N ILE A 120 -3.53 -24.68 -5.98
CA ILE A 120 -3.51 -26.00 -5.33
C ILE A 120 -2.48 -26.96 -5.96
N PRO A 121 -2.34 -27.06 -7.30
CA PRO A 121 -1.34 -27.96 -7.89
C PRO A 121 0.10 -27.66 -7.43
N GLU A 122 0.46 -26.37 -7.34
CA GLU A 122 1.79 -25.95 -6.88
C GLU A 122 2.00 -26.22 -5.39
N MET A 123 0.96 -26.05 -4.56
CA MET A 123 1.00 -26.41 -3.14
C MET A 123 1.25 -27.93 -2.96
N VAL A 124 0.57 -28.75 -3.76
CA VAL A 124 0.75 -30.21 -3.75
C VAL A 124 2.18 -30.59 -4.16
N ASP A 125 2.74 -29.97 -5.20
CA ASP A 125 4.14 -30.21 -5.62
C ASP A 125 5.14 -29.89 -4.51
N ILE A 126 4.97 -28.75 -3.82
CA ILE A 126 5.80 -28.38 -2.67
C ILE A 126 5.72 -29.44 -1.57
N ILE A 127 4.52 -29.87 -1.19
CA ILE A 127 4.32 -30.89 -0.15
C ILE A 127 5.01 -32.19 -0.54
N GLN A 128 4.83 -32.67 -1.77
CA GLN A 128 5.44 -33.92 -2.23
C GLN A 128 6.98 -33.86 -2.20
N LYS A 129 7.58 -32.71 -2.55
CA LYS A 129 9.03 -32.51 -2.44
C LYS A 129 9.49 -32.51 -0.99
N LEU A 130 8.78 -31.82 -0.10
CA LEU A 130 9.09 -31.80 1.33
C LEU A 130 8.97 -33.18 1.97
N GLN A 131 7.97 -33.98 1.57
CA GLN A 131 7.81 -35.38 1.99
C GLN A 131 9.00 -36.23 1.57
N LYS A 132 9.45 -36.13 0.30
CA LYS A 132 10.65 -36.84 -0.19
C LYS A 132 11.93 -36.46 0.57
N LYS A 133 11.99 -35.25 1.15
CA LYS A 133 13.09 -34.76 1.98
C LYS A 133 12.94 -35.12 3.47
N GLY A 134 11.85 -35.79 3.86
CA GLY A 134 11.58 -36.18 5.25
C GLY A 134 11.20 -35.02 6.17
N LEU A 135 10.85 -33.85 5.60
CA LEU A 135 10.48 -32.63 6.33
C LEU A 135 8.99 -32.59 6.72
N VAL A 136 8.19 -33.52 6.22
CA VAL A 136 6.75 -33.60 6.50
C VAL A 136 6.46 -34.82 7.37
N TYR A 137 5.49 -34.69 8.26
CA TYR A 137 4.86 -35.81 8.94
C TYR A 137 3.35 -35.65 8.94
N GLU A 138 2.65 -36.77 9.08
CA GLU A 138 1.20 -36.81 9.17
C GLU A 138 0.76 -36.94 10.64
N LYS A 139 -0.31 -36.23 11.00
CA LYS A 139 -1.00 -36.38 12.28
C LYS A 139 -2.46 -35.93 12.11
N ASP A 140 -3.40 -36.70 12.68
CA ASP A 140 -4.83 -36.39 12.63
C ASP A 140 -5.31 -36.14 11.19
N GLU A 141 -4.80 -36.95 10.25
CA GLU A 141 -5.04 -36.87 8.79
C GLU A 141 -4.58 -35.55 8.12
N SER A 142 -3.90 -34.68 8.87
CA SER A 142 -3.29 -33.44 8.38
C SER A 142 -1.78 -33.59 8.22
N LEU A 143 -1.19 -32.83 7.31
CA LEU A 143 0.24 -32.83 7.02
C LEU A 143 0.92 -31.62 7.64
N TYR A 144 1.98 -31.84 8.41
CA TYR A 144 2.72 -30.81 9.15
C TYR A 144 4.17 -30.72 8.69
N PHE A 145 4.72 -29.51 8.68
CA PHE A 145 6.14 -29.25 8.50
C PHE A 145 6.88 -29.44 9.82
N SER A 146 7.96 -30.21 9.80
CA SER A 146 8.82 -30.43 10.96
C SER A 146 9.94 -29.39 11.02
N ILE A 147 9.79 -28.40 11.91
CA ILE A 147 10.81 -27.35 12.10
C ILE A 147 12.14 -27.94 12.56
N GLN A 148 12.10 -28.91 13.49
CA GLN A 148 13.29 -29.56 14.03
C GLN A 148 14.17 -30.22 12.95
N LYS A 149 13.57 -30.66 11.84
CA LYS A 149 14.29 -31.30 10.73
C LYS A 149 14.84 -30.28 9.71
N PHE A 150 14.49 -29.00 9.82
CA PHE A 150 14.98 -27.94 8.95
C PHE A 150 16.01 -27.07 9.67
N GLN A 151 17.29 -27.22 9.29
CA GLN A 151 18.44 -26.62 10.00
C GLN A 151 18.41 -25.09 10.05
N ASN A 152 17.83 -24.43 9.06
CA ASN A 152 17.91 -22.98 8.87
C ASN A 152 16.68 -22.22 9.37
N TYR A 153 15.78 -22.87 10.12
CA TYR A 153 14.57 -22.21 10.61
C TYR A 153 14.92 -21.10 11.61
N GLY A 154 14.27 -19.94 11.47
CA GLY A 154 14.45 -18.79 12.36
C GLY A 154 15.46 -17.76 11.85
N LYS A 155 16.06 -17.99 10.68
CA LYS A 155 17.10 -17.09 10.12
C LYS A 155 16.57 -15.71 9.77
N LEU A 156 15.30 -15.57 9.40
CA LEU A 156 14.68 -14.27 9.10
C LEU A 156 14.31 -13.53 10.37
N SER A 157 13.63 -14.23 11.28
CA SER A 157 13.04 -13.71 12.51
C SER A 157 14.00 -13.61 13.70
N LYS A 158 15.22 -14.15 13.54
CA LYS A 158 16.31 -14.18 14.52
C LYS A 158 15.94 -14.92 15.80
N ILE A 159 15.15 -15.98 15.67
CA ILE A 159 14.75 -16.85 16.78
C ILE A 159 15.70 -18.04 16.88
N ASP A 160 16.04 -18.43 18.10
CA ASP A 160 16.76 -19.67 18.38
C ASP A 160 15.75 -20.81 18.58
N THR A 161 15.84 -21.82 17.72
CA THR A 161 14.96 -22.99 17.73
C THR A 161 15.48 -24.13 18.61
N SER A 162 16.69 -24.04 19.14
CA SER A 162 17.33 -25.11 19.94
C SER A 162 16.58 -25.44 21.23
N GLY A 163 15.82 -24.48 21.78
CA GLY A 163 14.99 -24.62 22.98
C GLY A 163 13.53 -24.98 22.74
N MET A 164 13.11 -25.23 21.50
CA MET A 164 11.72 -25.55 21.18
C MET A 164 11.27 -26.83 21.90
N LYS A 165 10.25 -26.69 22.76
CA LYS A 165 9.63 -27.83 23.43
C LYS A 165 8.83 -28.63 22.41
N THR A 166 9.18 -29.90 22.24
CA THR A 166 8.39 -30.86 21.48
C THR A 166 7.03 -31.06 22.17
N GLY A 167 5.93 -30.70 21.48
CA GLY A 167 4.59 -31.19 21.85
C GLY A 167 3.51 -30.13 22.13
N THR A 168 3.80 -28.83 22.21
CA THR A 168 2.75 -27.79 22.25
C THR A 168 2.24 -27.56 20.82
N ARG A 169 1.11 -28.17 20.47
CA ARG A 169 0.52 -28.16 19.14
C ARG A 169 -0.89 -27.60 19.24
N TYR A 170 -1.18 -26.55 18.49
CA TYR A 170 -2.54 -26.08 18.27
C TYR A 170 -2.75 -25.86 16.78
N ASP A 171 -3.96 -26.15 16.32
CA ASP A 171 -4.37 -26.04 14.92
C ASP A 171 -4.70 -24.60 14.53
N THR A 172 -3.81 -23.67 14.90
CA THR A 172 -3.97 -22.24 14.69
C THR A 172 -2.80 -21.74 13.85
N ASP A 173 -3.10 -21.11 12.72
CA ASP A 173 -2.09 -20.60 11.77
C ASP A 173 -1.42 -19.29 12.26
N GLU A 174 -1.93 -18.71 13.34
CA GLU A 174 -1.37 -17.53 14.01
C GLU A 174 -0.69 -17.95 15.33
N TYR A 175 0.60 -17.61 15.51
CA TYR A 175 1.34 -17.83 16.76
C TYR A 175 2.54 -16.87 16.90
N GLU A 176 2.97 -16.64 18.14
CA GLU A 176 4.01 -15.66 18.49
C GLU A 176 5.40 -16.31 18.63
N LYS A 177 6.45 -15.48 18.64
CA LYS A 177 7.86 -15.94 18.67
C LYS A 177 8.20 -16.77 19.91
N GLU A 178 7.50 -16.56 21.01
CA GLU A 178 7.69 -17.28 22.27
C GLU A 178 7.12 -18.71 22.21
N ASP A 179 6.35 -19.03 21.16
CA ASP A 179 5.63 -20.29 20.99
C ASP A 179 5.82 -20.87 19.58
N VAL A 180 7.09 -20.91 19.15
CA VAL A 180 7.48 -21.56 17.91
C VAL A 180 7.02 -23.03 17.95
N ARG A 181 6.42 -23.49 16.86
CA ARG A 181 5.85 -24.84 16.74
C ARG A 181 5.78 -25.27 15.28
N ASP A 182 5.78 -26.58 15.06
CA ASP A 182 5.48 -27.16 13.74
C ASP A 182 4.15 -26.60 13.22
N PHE A 183 4.10 -26.29 11.93
CA PHE A 183 2.93 -25.68 11.29
C PHE A 183 2.35 -26.62 10.22
N VAL A 184 1.05 -26.45 9.96
CA VAL A 184 0.32 -27.27 9.01
C VAL A 184 0.59 -26.82 7.57
N LEU A 185 0.79 -27.80 6.69
CA LEU A 185 0.90 -27.63 5.25
C LEU A 185 -0.43 -27.93 4.56
N TRP A 186 -1.12 -28.99 5.02
CA TRP A 186 -2.38 -29.46 4.47
C TRP A 186 -3.31 -29.90 5.59
N LYS A 187 -4.47 -29.25 5.71
CA LYS A 187 -5.49 -29.52 6.73
C LYS A 187 -6.52 -30.49 6.17
N SER A 188 -6.82 -31.55 6.91
CA SER A 188 -7.98 -32.39 6.66
C SER A 188 -9.27 -31.60 6.94
N PRO A 189 -10.36 -31.83 6.18
CA PRO A 189 -11.63 -31.14 6.41
C PRO A 189 -12.21 -31.54 7.77
N LYS A 190 -12.72 -30.56 8.53
CA LYS A 190 -13.29 -30.76 9.86
C LYS A 190 -14.78 -30.46 9.94
N LEU A 191 -15.30 -29.67 9.00
CA LEU A 191 -16.70 -29.27 8.96
C LEU A 191 -17.41 -29.88 7.75
N GLU A 192 -18.68 -30.25 7.95
CA GLU A 192 -19.54 -30.62 6.83
C GLU A 192 -19.74 -29.41 5.90
N GLY A 193 -19.54 -29.60 4.60
CA GLY A 193 -19.60 -28.51 3.60
C GLY A 193 -18.36 -27.63 3.53
N GLU A 194 -17.29 -27.95 4.27
CA GLU A 194 -15.99 -27.30 4.12
C GLU A 194 -15.43 -27.49 2.71
N THR A 195 -14.88 -26.43 2.13
CA THR A 195 -14.24 -26.52 0.82
C THR A 195 -12.92 -27.28 0.95
N SER A 196 -12.77 -28.33 0.14
CA SER A 196 -11.60 -29.19 0.09
C SER A 196 -11.31 -29.64 -1.35
N TRP A 197 -10.10 -30.14 -1.55
CA TRP A 197 -9.62 -30.68 -2.81
C TRP A 197 -9.14 -32.11 -2.60
N ASP A 198 -9.53 -32.99 -3.52
CA ASP A 198 -8.98 -34.34 -3.62
C ASP A 198 -7.67 -34.27 -4.41
N THR A 199 -6.56 -34.57 -3.74
CA THR A 199 -5.21 -34.43 -4.32
C THR A 199 -4.35 -35.67 -4.06
N LEU A 200 -3.15 -35.68 -4.65
CA LEU A 200 -2.17 -36.75 -4.42
C LEU A 200 -1.61 -36.77 -2.98
N VAL A 201 -1.83 -35.73 -2.19
CA VAL A 201 -1.41 -35.66 -0.78
C VAL A 201 -2.57 -35.86 0.19
N GLY A 202 -3.76 -36.23 -0.32
CA GLY A 202 -4.98 -36.47 0.45
C GLY A 202 -6.05 -35.41 0.20
N THR A 203 -7.26 -35.68 0.69
CA THR A 203 -8.39 -34.74 0.67
C THR A 203 -8.21 -33.70 1.77
N GLY A 204 -8.25 -32.42 1.40
CA GLY A 204 -8.08 -31.34 2.36
C GLY A 204 -7.91 -29.99 1.71
N ARG A 205 -7.26 -29.08 2.42
CA ARG A 205 -6.99 -27.71 1.97
C ARG A 205 -5.64 -27.22 2.46
N PRO A 206 -5.05 -26.18 1.86
CA PRO A 206 -3.78 -25.66 2.33
C PRO A 206 -3.85 -25.05 3.73
N GLY A 207 -2.74 -25.12 4.45
CA GLY A 207 -2.45 -24.20 5.55
C GLY A 207 -2.01 -22.84 5.01
N TRP A 208 -2.33 -21.76 5.74
CA TRP A 208 -2.16 -20.38 5.28
C TRP A 208 -0.77 -20.05 4.70
N HIS A 209 0.30 -20.53 5.35
CA HIS A 209 1.67 -20.20 4.94
C HIS A 209 2.07 -20.81 3.58
N LEU A 210 1.51 -21.97 3.23
CA LEU A 210 1.89 -22.70 2.00
C LEU A 210 1.49 -21.95 0.73
N GLU A 211 0.46 -21.12 0.83
CA GLU A 211 -0.12 -20.42 -0.31
C GLU A 211 0.89 -19.51 -0.99
N CYS A 212 1.59 -18.68 -0.22
CA CYS A 212 2.53 -17.70 -0.76
C CYS A 212 3.73 -18.37 -1.45
N SER A 213 4.32 -19.40 -0.82
CA SER A 213 5.39 -20.20 -1.45
C SER A 213 4.95 -20.82 -2.78
N ALA A 214 3.72 -21.33 -2.86
CA ALA A 214 3.17 -21.91 -4.07
C ALA A 214 2.88 -20.86 -5.16
N MET A 215 2.26 -19.73 -4.78
CA MET A 215 1.89 -18.66 -5.71
C MET A 215 3.10 -17.94 -6.30
N ILE A 216 4.17 -17.73 -5.51
CA ILE A 216 5.45 -17.22 -6.01
C ILE A 216 5.97 -18.11 -7.14
N ARG A 217 6.01 -19.42 -6.91
CA ARG A 217 6.49 -20.38 -7.92
C ARG A 217 5.55 -20.47 -9.12
N LYS A 218 4.24 -20.39 -8.92
CA LYS A 218 3.26 -20.38 -10.01
C LYS A 218 3.51 -19.23 -10.99
N VAL A 219 3.81 -18.04 -10.46
CA VAL A 219 4.02 -16.84 -11.28
C VAL A 219 5.43 -16.80 -11.87
N TYR A 220 6.46 -17.05 -11.06
CA TYR A 220 7.85 -16.80 -11.45
C TYR A 220 8.67 -18.07 -11.78
N GLY A 221 8.17 -19.25 -11.43
CA GLY A 221 8.85 -20.54 -11.59
C GLY A 221 9.91 -20.84 -10.53
N SER A 222 10.37 -19.83 -9.79
CA SER A 222 11.41 -19.91 -8.76
C SER A 222 11.20 -18.81 -7.69
N GLY A 223 12.25 -18.40 -6.99
CA GLY A 223 12.23 -17.29 -6.04
C GLY A 223 12.12 -15.90 -6.67
N VAL A 224 12.13 -14.86 -5.84
CA VAL A 224 11.98 -13.44 -6.24
C VAL A 224 13.12 -12.56 -5.74
N ASP A 225 13.31 -11.40 -6.37
CA ASP A 225 14.31 -10.42 -5.93
C ASP A 225 13.89 -9.74 -4.62
N ILE A 226 12.62 -9.36 -4.50
CA ILE A 226 12.07 -8.71 -3.31
C ILE A 226 10.81 -9.43 -2.83
N HIS A 227 10.73 -9.71 -1.53
CA HIS A 227 9.50 -10.13 -0.86
C HIS A 227 9.10 -9.10 0.20
N THR A 228 7.82 -8.70 0.23
CA THR A 228 7.32 -7.68 1.14
C THR A 228 6.11 -8.13 1.98
N GLY A 229 5.98 -7.59 3.19
CA GLY A 229 4.75 -7.70 3.98
C GLY A 229 4.71 -6.76 5.18
N GLY A 230 3.67 -6.86 6.00
CA GLY A 230 3.64 -6.20 7.31
C GLY A 230 4.65 -6.85 8.28
N VAL A 231 5.11 -6.12 9.29
CA VAL A 231 6.04 -6.68 10.30
C VAL A 231 5.45 -7.85 11.09
N ASP A 232 4.11 -7.95 11.21
CA ASP A 232 3.43 -9.15 11.76
C ASP A 232 3.66 -10.40 10.89
N LEU A 233 3.93 -10.26 9.58
CA LEU A 233 4.16 -11.41 8.69
C LEU A 233 5.60 -11.91 8.73
N LEU A 234 6.53 -11.13 9.30
CA LEU A 234 7.92 -11.55 9.45
C LEU A 234 8.03 -12.88 10.21
N PHE A 235 7.19 -13.08 11.21
CA PHE A 235 7.02 -14.34 11.90
C PHE A 235 5.55 -14.52 12.32
N PRO A 236 4.94 -15.70 12.12
CA PRO A 236 5.58 -16.92 11.60
C PRO A 236 5.55 -17.01 10.07
N HIS A 237 4.74 -16.18 9.40
CA HIS A 237 4.36 -16.39 8.00
C HIS A 237 5.56 -16.47 7.03
N HIS A 238 6.36 -15.42 6.91
CA HIS A 238 7.51 -15.42 5.98
C HIS A 238 8.64 -16.37 6.40
N GLU A 239 8.81 -16.63 7.70
CA GLU A 239 9.76 -17.67 8.17
C GLU A 239 9.32 -19.06 7.70
N ASN A 240 8.02 -19.34 7.75
CA ASN A 240 7.44 -20.59 7.26
C ASN A 240 7.57 -20.69 5.74
N GLU A 241 7.35 -19.61 4.99
CA GLU A 241 7.55 -19.61 3.54
C GLU A 241 8.99 -19.92 3.15
N ILE A 242 9.97 -19.35 3.86
CA ILE A 242 11.39 -19.70 3.69
C ILE A 242 11.59 -21.20 3.91
N ALA A 243 11.08 -21.73 5.02
CA ALA A 243 11.25 -23.13 5.37
C ALA A 243 10.63 -24.09 4.34
N GLN A 244 9.45 -23.73 3.83
CA GLN A 244 8.76 -24.50 2.78
C GLN A 244 9.51 -24.43 1.45
N SER A 245 9.86 -23.23 0.99
CA SER A 245 10.48 -23.00 -0.32
C SER A 245 11.90 -23.56 -0.37
N GLU A 246 12.73 -23.26 0.61
CA GLU A 246 14.11 -23.77 0.66
C GLU A 246 14.17 -25.25 1.05
N GLY A 247 13.21 -25.74 1.84
CA GLY A 247 13.07 -27.17 2.12
C GLY A 247 12.72 -27.98 0.86
N ALA A 248 11.84 -27.45 0.00
CA ALA A 248 11.43 -28.10 -1.24
C ALA A 248 12.46 -27.92 -2.38
N PHE A 249 13.14 -26.78 -2.41
CA PHE A 249 14.07 -26.35 -3.47
C PHE A 249 15.40 -25.83 -2.88
N PRO A 250 16.22 -26.70 -2.27
CA PRO A 250 17.42 -26.26 -1.53
C PRO A 250 18.52 -25.64 -2.40
N GLU A 251 18.48 -25.86 -3.72
CA GLU A 251 19.46 -25.31 -4.67
C GLU A 251 19.08 -23.91 -5.19
N GLU A 252 17.90 -23.41 -4.82
CA GLU A 252 17.36 -22.13 -5.29
C GLU A 252 17.44 -21.06 -4.18
N SER A 253 17.71 -19.80 -4.57
CA SER A 253 17.52 -18.66 -3.67
C SER A 253 16.05 -18.27 -3.69
N PHE A 254 15.35 -18.42 -2.56
CA PHE A 254 13.92 -18.10 -2.49
C PHE A 254 13.66 -16.59 -2.55
N VAL A 255 14.35 -15.80 -1.72
CA VAL A 255 14.20 -14.34 -1.68
C VAL A 255 15.54 -13.69 -1.38
N LYS A 256 15.92 -12.67 -2.15
CA LYS A 256 17.18 -11.93 -1.93
C LYS A 256 17.02 -10.79 -0.92
N THR A 257 15.92 -10.04 -1.00
CA THR A 257 15.68 -8.87 -0.15
C THR A 257 14.28 -8.93 0.48
N TRP A 258 14.23 -8.90 1.82
CA TRP A 258 12.98 -8.89 2.60
C TRP A 258 12.70 -7.50 3.13
N LEU A 259 11.54 -6.92 2.79
CA LEU A 259 11.12 -5.59 3.25
C LEU A 259 9.83 -5.68 4.06
N HIS A 260 9.84 -5.17 5.29
CA HIS A 260 8.68 -5.23 6.18
C HIS A 260 8.22 -3.83 6.63
N SER A 261 6.94 -3.52 6.46
CA SER A 261 6.35 -2.27 6.93
C SER A 261 5.87 -2.37 8.37
N GLU A 262 6.15 -1.35 9.16
CA GLU A 262 5.73 -1.22 10.56
C GLU A 262 4.24 -0.92 10.72
N HIS A 263 3.71 -1.18 11.92
CA HIS A 263 2.27 -1.02 12.19
C HIS A 263 1.79 0.43 12.10
N LEU A 264 0.52 0.54 11.75
CA LEU A 264 -0.29 1.73 12.03
C LEU A 264 -0.87 1.65 13.45
N LEU A 265 -0.75 2.74 14.19
CA LEU A 265 -1.46 2.98 15.46
C LEU A 265 -2.63 3.94 15.21
N VAL A 266 -3.66 3.87 16.05
CA VAL A 266 -4.78 4.82 16.07
C VAL A 266 -4.83 5.41 17.46
N ASP A 267 -4.66 6.74 17.56
CA ASP A 267 -4.61 7.48 18.82
C ASP A 267 -3.65 6.87 19.86
N GLY A 268 -2.48 6.47 19.40
CA GLY A 268 -1.40 5.88 20.20
C GLY A 268 -1.56 4.39 20.50
N GLN A 269 -2.63 3.75 20.04
CA GLN A 269 -2.94 2.35 20.36
C GLN A 269 -2.91 1.44 19.13
N LYS A 270 -2.60 0.15 19.32
CA LYS A 270 -2.81 -0.88 18.28
C LYS A 270 -4.31 -0.94 17.94
N MET A 271 -4.60 -1.06 16.66
CA MET A 271 -5.95 -1.15 16.13
C MET A 271 -6.59 -2.49 16.51
N SER A 272 -7.84 -2.47 16.99
CA SER A 272 -8.66 -3.65 17.14
C SER A 272 -10.14 -3.33 17.07
N LYS A 273 -10.96 -4.28 16.60
CA LYS A 273 -12.43 -4.14 16.61
C LYS A 273 -12.97 -3.96 18.03
N SER A 274 -12.40 -4.67 19.01
CA SER A 274 -12.82 -4.61 20.42
C SER A 274 -12.58 -3.25 21.08
N LYS A 275 -11.62 -2.46 20.60
CA LYS A 275 -11.33 -1.12 21.11
C LYS A 275 -12.10 -0.01 20.41
N GLY A 276 -12.92 -0.35 19.41
CA GLY A 276 -13.68 0.62 18.61
C GLY A 276 -12.82 1.55 17.76
N ASN A 277 -11.51 1.31 17.64
CA ASN A 277 -10.56 2.13 16.90
C ASN A 277 -10.18 1.52 15.54
N PHE A 278 -11.01 0.59 15.04
CA PHE A 278 -10.88 -0.06 13.74
C PHE A 278 -11.57 0.79 12.68
N TYR A 279 -10.80 1.26 11.69
CA TYR A 279 -11.31 2.06 10.58
C TYR A 279 -10.98 1.40 9.25
N THR A 280 -11.98 1.30 8.37
CA THR A 280 -11.80 1.05 6.94
C THR A 280 -11.60 2.36 6.20
N LEU A 281 -11.13 2.32 4.95
CA LEU A 281 -11.08 3.50 4.10
C LEU A 281 -12.47 4.14 3.94
N ARG A 282 -13.49 3.30 3.79
CA ARG A 282 -14.88 3.71 3.55
C ARG A 282 -15.46 4.45 4.76
N ASP A 283 -15.16 3.99 5.98
CA ASP A 283 -15.57 4.68 7.21
C ASP A 283 -15.01 6.11 7.25
N LEU A 284 -13.74 6.28 6.87
CA LEU A 284 -13.08 7.59 6.86
C LEU A 284 -13.66 8.51 5.78
N ILE A 285 -13.96 7.99 4.60
CA ILE A 285 -14.61 8.76 3.53
C ILE A 285 -16.02 9.16 3.94
N GLN A 286 -16.77 8.27 4.59
CA GLN A 286 -18.11 8.57 5.10
C GLN A 286 -18.08 9.67 6.18
N GLN A 287 -16.98 9.78 6.94
CA GLN A 287 -16.72 10.89 7.87
C GLN A 287 -16.32 12.20 7.16
N GLY A 288 -16.27 12.22 5.82
CA GLY A 288 -15.94 13.40 5.03
C GLY A 288 -14.44 13.63 4.83
N LEU A 289 -13.59 12.63 5.13
CA LEU A 289 -12.14 12.75 4.93
C LEU A 289 -11.76 12.50 3.46
N ASP A 290 -10.88 13.35 2.93
CA ASP A 290 -10.39 13.25 1.56
C ASP A 290 -9.46 12.03 1.39
N PRO A 291 -9.75 11.10 0.44
CA PRO A 291 -8.86 9.99 0.10
C PRO A 291 -7.41 10.39 -0.18
N LYS A 292 -7.16 11.55 -0.79
CA LYS A 292 -5.80 12.04 -1.05
C LYS A 292 -5.07 12.39 0.24
N ALA A 293 -5.76 12.98 1.21
CA ALA A 293 -5.20 13.25 2.54
C ALA A 293 -4.89 11.95 3.30
N ILE A 294 -5.78 10.95 3.19
CA ILE A 294 -5.55 9.61 3.75
C ILE A 294 -4.30 8.97 3.13
N ARG A 295 -4.21 8.94 1.79
CA ARG A 295 -3.03 8.43 1.07
C ARG A 295 -1.76 9.13 1.54
N PHE A 296 -1.74 10.46 1.50
CA PHE A 296 -0.58 11.27 1.88
C PHE A 296 -0.13 10.96 3.31
N LEU A 297 -1.06 10.91 4.26
CA LEU A 297 -0.73 10.54 5.64
C LEU A 297 -0.06 9.17 5.71
N LEU A 298 -0.68 8.16 5.10
CA LEU A 298 -0.21 6.77 5.18
C LEU A 298 1.19 6.56 4.57
N ILE A 299 1.57 7.37 3.57
CA ILE A 299 2.90 7.32 2.95
C ILE A 299 3.90 8.33 3.55
N SER A 300 3.46 9.32 4.32
CA SER A 300 4.32 10.45 4.77
C SER A 300 5.43 10.06 5.76
N THR A 301 5.35 8.87 6.33
CA THR A 301 6.31 8.34 7.31
C THR A 301 7.02 7.13 6.73
N HIS A 302 8.33 7.03 6.99
CA HIS A 302 9.15 5.89 6.60
C HIS A 302 8.44 4.56 6.89
N TYR A 303 8.41 3.64 5.93
CA TYR A 303 7.59 2.41 6.01
C TYR A 303 7.96 1.54 7.22
N ARG A 304 9.24 1.55 7.63
CA ARG A 304 9.79 0.88 8.83
C ARG A 304 9.62 1.65 10.15
N SER A 305 8.81 2.70 10.19
CA SER A 305 8.47 3.41 11.43
C SER A 305 6.99 3.26 11.73
N LYS A 306 6.63 3.19 13.01
CA LYS A 306 5.21 3.20 13.40
C LYS A 306 4.59 4.54 13.01
N LEU A 307 3.41 4.50 12.40
CA LEU A 307 2.65 5.70 12.05
C LEU A 307 1.44 5.80 12.96
N ASN A 308 1.25 6.95 13.59
CA ASN A 308 0.05 7.22 14.37
C ASN A 308 -1.00 7.94 13.51
N PHE A 309 -2.14 7.30 13.33
CA PHE A 309 -3.33 7.87 12.72
C PHE A 309 -4.16 8.63 13.76
N SER A 310 -4.57 9.84 13.42
CA SER A 310 -5.59 10.63 14.11
C SER A 310 -6.21 11.63 13.12
N THR A 311 -7.36 12.21 13.48
CA THR A 311 -8.03 13.25 12.68
C THR A 311 -7.14 14.49 12.49
N ASP A 312 -6.39 14.87 13.52
CA ASP A 312 -5.44 16.00 13.45
C ASP A 312 -4.34 15.75 12.41
N ARG A 313 -3.83 14.52 12.35
CA ARG A 313 -2.83 14.13 11.35
C ARG A 313 -3.38 14.15 9.92
N ILE A 314 -4.66 13.84 9.74
CA ILE A 314 -5.33 14.00 8.44
C ILE A 314 -5.49 15.48 8.07
N ALA A 315 -5.82 16.34 9.03
CA ALA A 315 -5.89 17.78 8.81
C ALA A 315 -4.51 18.37 8.43
N GLU A 316 -3.44 17.93 9.09
CA GLU A 316 -2.05 18.26 8.74
C GLU A 316 -1.69 17.78 7.33
N ALA A 317 -2.02 16.53 6.98
CA ALA A 317 -1.81 15.98 5.64
C ALA A 317 -2.54 16.81 4.57
N SER A 318 -3.80 17.17 4.83
CA SER A 318 -4.60 18.03 3.94
C SER A 318 -3.96 19.41 3.76
N ALA A 319 -3.48 20.03 4.84
CA ALA A 319 -2.80 21.32 4.79
C ALA A 319 -1.48 21.24 3.98
N ASN A 320 -0.76 20.14 4.11
CA ASN A 320 0.47 19.90 3.38
C ASN A 320 0.23 19.70 1.87
N ILE A 321 -0.79 18.93 1.48
CA ILE A 321 -1.21 18.83 0.07
C ILE A 321 -1.59 20.20 -0.46
N ARG A 322 -2.40 20.98 0.27
CA ARG A 322 -2.80 22.33 -0.15
C ARG A 322 -1.62 23.27 -0.38
N LYS A 323 -0.55 23.19 0.40
CA LYS A 323 0.66 24.02 0.17
C LYS A 323 1.30 23.71 -1.18
N ILE A 324 1.42 22.42 -1.52
CA ILE A 324 2.00 21.98 -2.79
C ILE A 324 1.06 22.35 -3.94
N GLN A 325 -0.24 22.07 -3.78
CA GLN A 325 -1.27 22.38 -4.79
C GLN A 325 -1.37 23.89 -5.05
N ASN A 326 -1.36 24.74 -4.04
CA ASN A 326 -1.41 26.20 -4.24
C ASN A 326 -0.19 26.71 -5.02
N CYS A 327 1.00 26.13 -4.78
CA CYS A 327 2.18 26.44 -5.57
C CYS A 327 1.97 26.08 -7.05
N LEU A 328 1.43 24.88 -7.31
CA LEU A 328 1.11 24.41 -8.65
C LEU A 328 0.06 25.30 -9.33
N ASP A 329 -1.06 25.59 -8.66
CA ASP A 329 -2.15 26.43 -9.15
C ASP A 329 -1.64 27.80 -9.60
N ARG A 330 -0.80 28.46 -8.79
CA ARG A 330 -0.18 29.75 -9.13
C ARG A 330 0.62 29.69 -10.43
N ILE A 331 1.33 28.58 -10.69
CA ILE A 331 2.14 28.44 -11.90
C ILE A 331 1.23 28.17 -13.10
N LEU A 332 0.18 27.35 -12.93
CA LEU A 332 -0.81 27.05 -13.98
C LEU A 332 -1.61 28.30 -14.39
N GLU A 333 -1.90 29.21 -13.46
CA GLU A 333 -2.53 30.50 -13.75
C GLU A 333 -1.62 31.41 -14.60
N LEU A 334 -0.31 31.38 -14.35
CA LEU A 334 0.67 32.14 -15.13
C LEU A 334 0.98 31.51 -16.49
N GLU A 335 0.63 30.24 -16.67
CA GLU A 335 0.91 29.45 -17.88
C GLU A 335 -0.34 28.66 -18.36
N PRO A 336 -1.43 29.34 -18.73
CA PRO A 336 -2.73 28.70 -18.99
C PRO A 336 -2.74 27.80 -20.25
N ASP A 337 -1.82 28.02 -21.18
CA ASP A 337 -1.72 27.28 -22.44
C ASP A 337 -0.87 26.00 -22.33
N ILE A 338 -0.22 25.75 -21.18
CA ILE A 338 0.54 24.52 -20.98
C ILE A 338 -0.42 23.35 -20.88
N LYS A 339 -0.36 22.47 -21.89
CA LYS A 339 -0.86 21.10 -21.76
C LYS A 339 0.19 20.27 -21.06
N ALA A 340 -0.25 19.52 -20.06
CA ALA A 340 0.58 18.63 -19.27
C ALA A 340 1.04 17.39 -20.07
N ASP A 341 1.67 17.59 -21.23
CA ASP A 341 2.37 16.54 -21.95
C ASP A 341 3.77 16.40 -21.34
N PHE A 342 3.88 15.48 -20.39
CA PHE A 342 5.05 15.31 -19.52
C PHE A 342 6.23 14.65 -20.24
N TYR A 343 6.97 15.43 -21.03
CA TYR A 343 8.38 15.11 -21.26
C TYR A 343 9.20 15.76 -20.14
N PHE A 344 9.72 14.94 -19.20
CA PHE A 344 10.52 15.42 -18.08
C PHE A 344 11.93 15.83 -18.54
N LEU A 345 12.08 17.07 -19.00
CA LEU A 345 13.36 17.64 -19.42
C LEU A 345 13.77 18.77 -18.48
N PHE A 346 14.64 18.46 -17.53
CA PHE A 346 15.16 19.43 -16.58
C PHE A 346 16.47 20.02 -17.09
N SER A 347 16.47 21.30 -17.47
CA SER A 347 17.65 22.02 -17.93
C SER A 347 18.18 23.01 -16.90
N ILE A 348 17.37 23.35 -15.89
CA ILE A 348 17.74 24.30 -14.85
C ILE A 348 18.53 23.59 -13.73
N PRO A 349 19.75 24.06 -13.38
CA PRO A 349 20.62 23.36 -12.43
C PRO A 349 19.97 23.06 -11.07
N PHE A 350 19.26 24.01 -10.47
CA PHE A 350 18.65 23.78 -9.15
C PHE A 350 17.46 22.80 -9.22
N VAL A 351 16.73 22.75 -10.35
CA VAL A 351 15.66 21.76 -10.55
C VAL A 351 16.25 20.36 -10.70
N GLN A 352 17.38 20.23 -11.40
CA GLN A 352 18.15 18.98 -11.47
C GLN A 352 18.65 18.53 -10.09
N THR A 353 19.08 19.47 -9.25
CA THR A 353 19.46 19.18 -7.85
C THR A 353 18.28 18.61 -7.07
N TRP A 354 17.11 19.26 -7.10
CA TRP A 354 15.92 18.74 -6.40
C TRP A 354 15.53 17.35 -6.89
N LYS A 355 15.55 17.12 -8.21
CA LYS A 355 15.30 15.79 -8.78
C LYS A 355 16.27 14.76 -8.20
N LYS A 356 17.57 15.06 -8.25
CA LYS A 356 18.62 14.14 -7.78
C LYS A 356 18.47 13.84 -6.28
N GLU A 357 18.28 14.85 -5.45
CA GLU A 357 18.10 14.69 -4.01
C GLU A 357 16.83 13.88 -3.66
N PHE A 358 15.76 14.07 -4.43
CA PHE A 358 14.54 13.28 -4.31
C PHE A 358 14.78 11.81 -4.68
N GLU A 359 15.44 11.55 -5.79
CA GLU A 359 15.82 10.19 -6.21
C GLU A 359 16.76 9.50 -5.21
N GLU A 360 17.79 10.21 -4.73
CA GLU A 360 18.73 9.71 -3.71
C GLU A 360 18.03 9.41 -2.39
N SER A 361 17.01 10.20 -2.01
CA SER A 361 16.18 9.94 -0.84
C SER A 361 15.38 8.64 -0.98
N LEU A 362 14.78 8.39 -2.15
CA LEU A 362 14.04 7.15 -2.41
C LEU A 362 14.97 5.94 -2.52
N ALA A 363 16.16 6.12 -3.10
CA ALA A 363 17.18 5.09 -3.20
C ALA A 363 17.77 4.69 -1.83
N ASP A 364 17.70 5.57 -0.83
CA ASP A 364 18.09 5.30 0.57
C ASP A 364 16.94 4.65 1.37
N ASP A 365 16.59 3.40 1.06
CA ASP A 365 15.56 2.62 1.77
C ASP A 365 14.15 3.26 1.71
N LEU A 366 13.75 3.80 0.55
CA LEU A 366 12.45 4.49 0.37
C LEU A 366 12.22 5.61 1.38
N ASN A 367 13.21 6.46 1.62
CA ASN A 367 13.14 7.51 2.63
C ASN A 367 12.21 8.66 2.20
N ILE A 368 10.91 8.40 2.33
CA ILE A 368 9.86 9.33 1.96
C ILE A 368 9.88 10.62 2.77
N SER A 369 10.36 10.57 4.03
CA SER A 369 10.46 11.75 4.87
C SER A 369 11.54 12.72 4.35
N LYS A 370 12.70 12.21 3.91
CA LYS A 370 13.72 13.04 3.23
C LYS A 370 13.21 13.54 1.87
N ALA A 371 12.55 12.66 1.11
CA ALA A 371 11.97 13.03 -0.19
C ALA A 371 10.95 14.17 -0.07
N LEU A 372 10.05 14.10 0.93
CA LEU A 372 9.09 15.17 1.24
C LEU A 372 9.77 16.48 1.66
N ALA A 373 10.90 16.42 2.36
CA ALA A 373 11.67 17.63 2.70
C ALA A 373 12.15 18.35 1.42
N VAL A 374 12.63 17.60 0.42
CA VAL A 374 13.00 18.14 -0.90
C VAL A 374 11.79 18.75 -1.60
N VAL A 375 10.62 18.09 -1.55
CA VAL A 375 9.37 18.63 -2.11
C VAL A 375 9.02 19.97 -1.47
N PHE A 376 9.00 20.07 -0.14
CA PHE A 376 8.62 21.33 0.51
C PHE A 376 9.65 22.44 0.33
N GLU A 377 10.95 22.12 0.30
CA GLU A 377 11.98 23.12 0.02
C GLU A 377 11.88 23.64 -1.42
N SER A 378 11.61 22.77 -2.40
CA SER A 378 11.35 23.20 -3.78
C SER A 378 10.12 24.10 -3.88
N VAL A 379 9.02 23.74 -3.21
CA VAL A 379 7.79 24.55 -3.16
C VAL A 379 8.05 25.93 -2.55
N LYS A 380 8.87 26.01 -1.51
CA LYS A 380 9.25 27.28 -0.87
C LYS A 380 10.07 28.15 -1.83
N GLN A 381 11.08 27.57 -2.49
CA GLN A 381 11.93 28.30 -3.43
C GLN A 381 11.15 28.77 -4.67
N ILE A 382 10.28 27.91 -5.22
CA ILE A 382 9.41 28.28 -6.35
C ILE A 382 8.51 29.46 -5.97
N ASN A 383 7.80 29.39 -4.83
CA ASN A 383 6.96 30.50 -4.37
C ASN A 383 7.77 31.80 -4.23
N SER A 384 8.97 31.75 -3.66
CA SER A 384 9.84 32.92 -3.54
C SER A 384 10.21 33.53 -4.90
N LEU A 385 10.47 32.71 -5.92
CA LEU A 385 10.81 33.18 -7.27
C LEU A 385 9.59 33.74 -8.02
N LEU A 386 8.40 33.20 -7.74
CA LEU A 386 7.13 33.76 -8.23
C LEU A 386 6.86 35.13 -7.58
N ASP A 387 7.06 35.25 -6.27
CA ASP A 387 6.81 36.49 -5.52
C ASP A 387 7.75 37.65 -5.95
N THR A 388 9.01 37.33 -6.26
CA THR A 388 9.99 38.33 -6.75
C THR A 388 9.92 38.55 -8.27
N ASN A 389 9.00 37.87 -8.97
CA ASN A 389 8.87 37.91 -10.42
C ASN A 389 10.18 37.52 -11.15
N GLN A 390 10.97 36.65 -10.54
CA GLN A 390 12.27 36.16 -11.04
C GLN A 390 12.16 34.79 -11.73
N SER A 391 10.98 34.48 -12.27
CA SER A 391 10.76 33.29 -13.09
C SER A 391 10.32 33.67 -14.49
N ASP A 392 10.94 33.09 -15.51
CA ASP A 392 10.44 33.11 -16.89
C ASP A 392 9.51 31.91 -17.17
N SER A 393 8.88 31.90 -18.34
CA SER A 393 7.95 30.81 -18.72
C SER A 393 8.65 29.45 -18.77
N LYS A 394 9.90 29.39 -19.23
CA LYS A 394 10.69 28.15 -19.26
C LYS A 394 10.90 27.59 -17.86
N GLN A 395 11.23 28.44 -16.89
CA GLN A 395 11.37 28.05 -15.49
C GLN A 395 10.05 27.55 -14.90
N ARG A 396 8.94 28.25 -15.17
CA ARG A 396 7.61 27.84 -14.72
C ARG A 396 7.19 26.48 -15.29
N ILE A 397 7.49 26.20 -16.56
CA ILE A 397 7.29 24.88 -17.17
C ILE A 397 8.07 23.79 -16.42
N GLU A 398 9.36 24.00 -16.15
CA GLU A 398 10.17 23.04 -15.41
C GLU A 398 9.70 22.86 -13.95
N TYR A 399 9.09 23.89 -13.34
CA TYR A 399 8.46 23.78 -12.02
C TYR A 399 7.23 22.88 -12.02
N ILE A 400 6.37 23.00 -13.04
CA ILE A 400 5.23 22.07 -13.21
C ILE A 400 5.76 20.65 -13.41
N GLN A 401 6.79 20.48 -14.25
CA GLN A 401 7.38 19.18 -14.53
C GLN A 401 7.99 18.52 -13.28
N ILE A 402 8.68 19.28 -12.42
CA ILE A 402 9.28 18.70 -11.21
C ILE A 402 8.21 18.36 -10.17
N LEU A 403 7.16 19.17 -10.03
CA LEU A 403 6.02 18.86 -9.15
C LEU A 403 5.27 17.61 -9.64
N ALA A 404 5.08 17.47 -10.96
CA ALA A 404 4.54 16.25 -11.56
C ALA A 404 5.44 15.04 -11.34
N TYR A 405 6.76 15.24 -11.42
CA TYR A 405 7.74 14.19 -11.16
C TYR A 405 7.66 13.70 -9.71
N PHE A 406 7.54 14.60 -8.73
CA PHE A 406 7.30 14.23 -7.32
C PHE A 406 5.96 13.54 -7.12
N ASP A 407 4.91 14.01 -7.81
CA ASP A 407 3.57 13.43 -7.71
C ASP A 407 3.49 12.01 -8.30
N ARG A 408 4.45 11.56 -9.11
CA ARG A 408 4.58 10.15 -9.50
C ARG A 408 4.75 9.23 -8.28
N ILE A 409 5.25 9.72 -7.16
CA ILE A 409 5.27 9.00 -5.87
C ILE A 409 4.06 9.37 -5.02
N LEU A 410 3.76 10.68 -4.90
CA LEU A 410 2.74 11.16 -3.96
C LEU A 410 1.33 10.81 -4.40
N GLY A 411 0.97 10.99 -5.68
CA GLY A 411 -0.33 10.66 -6.25
C GLY A 411 -1.51 11.46 -5.68
N VAL A 412 -1.29 12.74 -5.36
CA VAL A 412 -2.26 13.60 -4.66
C VAL A 412 -2.55 14.92 -5.36
N LEU A 413 -1.71 15.38 -6.29
CA LEU A 413 -1.90 16.67 -6.93
C LEU A 413 -2.96 16.62 -8.04
N ASN A 414 -3.47 17.79 -8.41
CA ASN A 414 -4.28 17.99 -9.60
C ASN A 414 -3.53 18.96 -10.53
N PHE A 415 -3.27 18.52 -11.76
CA PHE A 415 -2.57 19.32 -12.78
C PHE A 415 -3.51 19.99 -13.77
N GLU A 416 -4.82 19.78 -13.64
CA GLU A 416 -5.79 20.55 -14.38
C GLU A 416 -5.77 21.99 -13.86
N SER A 417 -5.53 22.96 -14.74
CA SER A 417 -5.82 24.35 -14.44
C SER A 417 -7.26 24.41 -13.95
N LYS A 418 -7.47 25.01 -12.77
CA LYS A 418 -8.82 25.41 -12.39
C LYS A 418 -9.26 26.35 -13.50
N LYS A 419 -10.09 25.86 -14.42
CA LYS A 419 -10.97 26.76 -15.13
C LYS A 419 -11.70 27.48 -14.02
N ASP A 420 -11.35 28.74 -13.81
CA ASP A 420 -12.19 29.65 -13.06
C ASP A 420 -13.63 29.33 -13.48
N LEU A 421 -14.51 29.17 -12.48
CA LEU A 421 -15.92 29.34 -12.79
C LEU A 421 -16.01 30.62 -13.63
N LEU A 422 -16.66 30.54 -14.79
CA LEU A 422 -16.98 31.77 -15.51
C LEU A 422 -17.71 32.67 -14.52
N ASP A 423 -17.50 33.99 -14.58
CA ASP A 423 -18.17 34.91 -13.64
C ASP A 423 -19.69 34.65 -13.57
N SER A 424 -20.29 34.17 -14.66
CA SER A 424 -21.69 33.71 -14.74
C SER A 424 -22.04 32.52 -13.83
N GLU A 425 -21.13 31.57 -13.62
CA GLU A 425 -21.34 30.41 -12.75
C GLU A 425 -21.15 30.78 -11.27
N ILE A 426 -20.25 31.73 -10.98
CA ILE A 426 -20.10 32.34 -9.65
C ILE A 426 -21.39 33.10 -9.29
N ASP A 427 -21.88 33.92 -10.22
CA ASP A 427 -23.11 34.68 -10.05
C ASP A 427 -24.33 33.75 -9.86
N SER A 428 -24.41 32.64 -10.61
CA SER A 428 -25.47 31.65 -10.43
C SER A 428 -25.45 30.97 -9.04
N LEU A 429 -24.27 30.64 -8.52
CA LEU A 429 -24.14 30.07 -7.16
C LEU A 429 -24.49 31.12 -6.09
N ILE A 430 -24.15 32.38 -6.33
CA ILE A 430 -24.51 33.48 -5.43
C ILE A 430 -26.03 33.72 -5.43
N GLU A 431 -26.70 33.66 -6.58
CA GLU A 431 -28.15 33.71 -6.68
C GLU A 431 -28.82 32.53 -5.96
N GLU A 432 -28.31 31.31 -6.16
CA GLU A 432 -28.82 30.12 -5.47
C GLU A 432 -28.67 30.25 -3.95
N ARG A 433 -27.51 30.76 -3.48
CA ARG A 433 -27.29 31.06 -2.07
C ARG A 433 -28.28 32.08 -1.53
N GLN A 434 -28.65 33.10 -2.31
CA GLN A 434 -29.66 34.08 -1.91
C GLN A 434 -31.05 33.47 -1.79
N ILE A 435 -31.43 32.61 -2.73
CA ILE A 435 -32.68 31.88 -2.68
C ILE A 435 -32.72 30.98 -1.44
N ALA A 436 -31.64 30.24 -1.15
CA ALA A 436 -31.52 29.41 0.03
C ALA A 436 -31.68 30.22 1.33
N ARG A 437 -30.99 31.38 1.44
CA ARG A 437 -31.14 32.29 2.60
C ARG A 437 -32.55 32.84 2.75
N LYS A 438 -33.19 33.24 1.65
CA LYS A 438 -34.58 33.75 1.63
C LYS A 438 -35.56 32.67 2.10
N ASN A 439 -35.31 31.42 1.74
CA ASN A 439 -36.09 30.26 2.14
C ASN A 439 -35.70 29.70 3.53
N LYS A 440 -34.76 30.35 4.24
CA LYS A 440 -34.21 29.91 5.54
C LYS A 440 -33.52 28.54 5.50
N ASP A 441 -33.04 28.11 4.33
CA ASP A 441 -32.18 26.94 4.18
C ASP A 441 -30.71 27.35 4.40
N PHE A 442 -30.34 27.45 5.67
CA PHE A 442 -28.99 27.88 6.07
C PHE A 442 -27.94 26.82 5.75
N ALA A 443 -28.29 25.53 5.76
CA ALA A 443 -27.38 24.44 5.42
C ALA A 443 -26.93 24.53 3.96
N ARG A 444 -27.87 24.75 3.02
CA ARG A 444 -27.53 24.96 1.60
C ARG A 444 -26.73 26.25 1.38
N SER A 445 -27.09 27.34 2.08
CA SER A 445 -26.36 28.60 2.01
C SER A 445 -24.90 28.49 2.46
N ASP A 446 -24.65 27.77 3.56
CA ASP A 446 -23.30 27.54 4.09
C ASP A 446 -22.50 26.61 3.16
N ALA A 447 -23.12 25.55 2.65
CA ALA A 447 -22.48 24.65 1.68
C ALA A 447 -22.03 25.40 0.40
N ILE A 448 -22.84 26.32 -0.12
CA ILE A 448 -22.48 27.13 -1.29
C ILE A 448 -21.36 28.13 -0.95
N ARG A 449 -21.37 28.74 0.24
CA ARG A 449 -20.28 29.62 0.69
C ARG A 449 -18.97 28.85 0.76
N ASP A 450 -18.99 27.65 1.33
CA ASP A 450 -17.79 26.84 1.52
C ASP A 450 -17.29 26.29 0.17
N GLN A 451 -18.20 25.98 -0.76
CA GLN A 451 -17.88 25.66 -2.16
C GLN A 451 -17.17 26.82 -2.86
N LEU A 452 -17.72 28.03 -2.80
CA LEU A 452 -17.11 29.22 -3.40
C LEU A 452 -15.76 29.55 -2.74
N LEU A 453 -15.66 29.41 -1.42
CA LEU A 453 -14.41 29.60 -0.68
C LEU A 453 -13.33 28.56 -1.06
N ALA A 454 -13.72 27.30 -1.26
CA ALA A 454 -12.82 26.24 -1.71
C ALA A 454 -12.26 26.49 -3.12
N GLN A 455 -12.98 27.28 -3.93
CA GLN A 455 -12.57 27.74 -5.24
C GLN A 455 -11.86 29.11 -5.21
N GLY A 456 -11.53 29.61 -4.01
CA GLY A 456 -10.81 30.88 -3.86
C GLY A 456 -11.70 32.11 -4.02
N ILE A 457 -13.02 31.99 -3.94
CA ILE A 457 -13.95 33.12 -4.04
C ILE A 457 -14.42 33.50 -2.63
N LEU A 458 -14.10 34.73 -2.22
CA LEU A 458 -14.55 35.31 -0.97
C LEU A 458 -15.85 36.07 -1.20
N ILE A 459 -16.88 35.75 -0.42
CA ILE A 459 -18.19 36.41 -0.45
C ILE A 459 -18.31 37.35 0.74
N GLU A 460 -18.65 38.61 0.48
CA GLU A 460 -18.93 39.64 1.47
C GLU A 460 -20.39 40.08 1.34
N ASP A 461 -21.20 39.79 2.38
CA ASP A 461 -22.58 40.26 2.47
C ASP A 461 -22.58 41.73 2.97
N THR A 462 -22.94 42.69 2.12
CA THR A 462 -23.00 44.13 2.49
C THR A 462 -24.44 44.65 2.50
N LYS A 463 -24.65 45.86 3.06
CA LYS A 463 -25.97 46.53 3.03
C LYS A 463 -26.45 46.91 1.63
N GLU A 464 -25.54 46.99 0.66
CA GLU A 464 -25.82 47.37 -0.73
C GLU A 464 -25.99 46.15 -1.66
N GLY A 465 -25.80 44.94 -1.13
CA GLY A 465 -25.81 43.69 -1.90
C GLY A 465 -24.61 42.80 -1.59
N ILE A 466 -24.56 41.63 -2.22
CA ILE A 466 -23.41 40.72 -2.11
C ILE A 466 -22.31 41.22 -3.02
N ARG A 467 -21.09 41.27 -2.50
CA ARG A 467 -19.89 41.44 -3.31
C ARG A 467 -19.05 40.18 -3.20
N TRP A 468 -18.38 39.82 -4.27
CA TRP A 468 -17.42 38.73 -4.25
C TRP A 468 -16.10 39.16 -4.86
N ARG A 469 -15.02 38.51 -4.45
CA ARG A 469 -13.69 38.69 -5.04
C ARG A 469 -12.95 37.36 -5.09
N LYS A 470 -12.12 37.19 -6.13
CA LYS A 470 -11.12 36.12 -6.16
C LYS A 470 -10.04 36.43 -5.11
N LYS A 471 -9.59 35.40 -4.43
CA LYS A 471 -8.65 35.46 -3.30
C LYS A 471 -7.22 35.51 -3.75
#